data_AF-A0A6P5X479-F1
#
_entry.id   AF-A0A6P5X479-F1
#
_cell.length_a   1.000
_cell.length_b   1.000
_cell.length_c   1.000
_cell.angle_alpha   90.00
_cell.angle_beta   90.00
_cell.angle_gamma   90.00
#
_symmetry.space_group_name_H-M   'P 1'
#
loop_
_entity.id
_entity.type
_entity.pdbx_description
1 polymer ?
#
loop_
_entity_poly.entity_id
_entity_poly.type
_entity_poly.pdbx_seq_one_letter_code
_entity_poly.pdbx_strand_id
1 'polypeptide(L)'
;MGTALLNWEHRRKIVGGLEAALFYLHEQLETRIIHRDVKTSNVMLDSQYNARLGDFGLARIGGTIGYLPPESFPKRSVATAKFDVFGFGIVVLKAVSGRLAVDLIFPDKQIILLDWIRRLSDEGTLLHARVHCERVARESPDYYGIDQPDRTKPSTTDVNVGDTTP
;
A
#
# COMPACT_ATOMS: atom_id res chain seq x y z
N MET A 1 1.40 -0.99 18.17
CA MET A 1 2.60 -0.79 17.32
C MET A 1 2.28 0.38 16.43
N GLY A 2 2.80 1.57 16.75
CA GLY A 2 2.43 2.81 16.08
C GLY A 2 2.69 2.76 14.58
N THR A 3 1.71 3.13 13.79
CA THR A 3 1.79 3.23 12.33
C THR A 3 2.62 4.45 11.94
N ALA A 4 3.94 4.29 11.91
CA ALA A 4 4.82 5.29 11.33
C ALA A 4 4.43 5.51 9.87
N LEU A 5 3.98 6.72 9.53
CA LEU A 5 3.63 7.13 8.17
C LEU A 5 4.81 6.86 7.23
N LEU A 6 4.60 6.00 6.23
CA LEU A 6 5.61 5.71 5.20
C LEU A 6 5.87 6.98 4.38
N ASN A 7 7.10 7.48 4.42
CA ASN A 7 7.55 8.56 3.54
C ASN A 7 7.65 8.07 2.08
N TRP A 8 7.87 9.00 1.15
CA TRP A 8 7.91 8.70 -0.28
C TRP A 8 9.04 7.73 -0.67
N GLU A 9 10.20 7.85 -0.02
CA GLU A 9 11.34 6.98 -0.29
C GLU A 9 11.06 5.53 0.10
N HIS A 10 10.47 5.30 1.27
CA HIS A 10 10.01 3.99 1.70
C HIS A 10 8.96 3.42 0.74
N ARG A 11 7.98 4.22 0.31
CA ARG A 11 6.96 3.78 -0.66
C ARG A 11 7.58 3.33 -1.97
N ARG A 12 8.53 4.10 -2.53
CA ARG A 12 9.25 3.73 -3.75
C ARG A 12 10.04 2.45 -3.57
N LYS A 13 10.74 2.31 -2.44
CA LYS A 13 11.51 1.10 -2.11
C LYS A 13 10.61 -0.14 -2.06
N ILE A 14 9.45 -0.03 -1.42
CA ILE A 14 8.47 -1.11 -1.29
C ILE A 14 7.94 -1.52 -2.67
N VAL A 15 7.55 -0.55 -3.50
CA VAL A 15 7.06 -0.81 -4.86
C VAL A 15 8.13 -1.48 -5.71
N GLY A 16 9.38 -1.01 -5.67
CA GLY A 16 10.49 -1.63 -6.40
C GLY A 16 10.81 -3.05 -5.91
N GLY A 17 10.73 -3.30 -4.61
CA GLY A 17 10.89 -4.66 -4.07
C GLY A 17 9.79 -5.62 -4.53
N LEU A 18 8.55 -5.15 -4.59
CA LEU A 18 7.43 -5.95 -5.10
C LEU A 18 7.56 -6.22 -6.62
N GLU A 19 7.98 -5.21 -7.39
CA GLU A 19 8.29 -5.38 -8.82
C GLU A 19 9.34 -6.47 -9.03
N ALA A 20 10.45 -6.41 -8.28
CA ALA A 20 11.52 -7.40 -8.37
C ALA A 20 11.01 -8.81 -8.01
N ALA A 21 10.16 -8.95 -6.99
CA ALA A 21 9.55 -10.22 -6.63
C ALA A 21 8.65 -10.78 -7.73
N LEU A 22 7.82 -9.94 -8.36
CA LEU A 22 6.96 -10.37 -9.47
C LEU A 22 7.76 -10.75 -10.72
N PHE A 23 8.78 -9.96 -11.05
CA PHE A 23 9.69 -10.26 -12.15
C PHE A 23 10.38 -11.62 -11.95
N TYR A 24 10.85 -11.91 -10.74
CA TYR A 24 11.42 -13.21 -10.39
C TYR A 24 10.45 -14.36 -10.66
N LEU A 25 9.20 -14.24 -10.18
CA LEU A 25 8.17 -15.27 -10.33
C LEU A 25 7.77 -15.50 -11.79
N HIS A 26 7.73 -14.44 -12.59
CA HIS A 26 7.20 -14.48 -13.96
C HIS A 26 8.24 -14.90 -15.00
N GLU A 27 9.49 -14.47 -14.83
CA GLU A 27 10.51 -14.50 -15.88
C GLU A 27 11.81 -15.19 -15.48
N GLN A 28 12.11 -15.38 -14.18
CA GLN A 28 13.39 -15.98 -13.75
C GLN A 28 13.28 -17.44 -13.30
N LEU A 29 12.07 -17.96 -13.09
CA LEU A 29 11.84 -19.36 -12.76
C LEU A 29 11.66 -20.21 -14.02
N GLU A 30 12.18 -21.44 -14.00
CA GLU A 30 11.98 -22.42 -15.10
C GLU A 30 10.49 -22.66 -15.39
N THR A 31 9.69 -22.72 -14.32
CA THR A 31 8.22 -22.74 -14.43
C THR A 31 7.69 -21.41 -13.94
N ARG A 32 7.06 -20.65 -14.83
CA ARG A 32 6.39 -19.38 -14.51
C ARG A 32 5.34 -19.59 -13.41
N ILE A 33 5.48 -18.83 -12.33
CA ILE A 33 4.51 -18.82 -11.22
C ILE A 33 3.66 -17.56 -11.32
N ILE A 34 2.34 -17.72 -11.24
CA ILE A 34 1.38 -16.60 -11.18
C ILE A 34 0.84 -16.55 -9.76
N HIS A 35 1.01 -15.40 -9.09
CA HIS A 35 0.64 -15.21 -7.68
C HIS A 35 -0.88 -15.19 -7.47
N ARG A 36 -1.62 -14.52 -8.37
CA ARG A 36 -3.08 -14.37 -8.45
C ARG A 36 -3.75 -13.52 -7.37
N ASP A 37 -3.06 -13.23 -6.27
CA ASP A 37 -3.58 -12.36 -5.19
C ASP A 37 -2.58 -11.28 -4.76
N VAL A 38 -2.06 -10.53 -5.72
CA VAL A 38 -1.18 -9.39 -5.44
C VAL A 38 -1.98 -8.25 -4.82
N LYS A 39 -1.79 -8.01 -3.52
CA LYS A 39 -2.47 -6.95 -2.75
C LYS A 39 -1.61 -6.47 -1.58
N THR A 40 -1.90 -5.29 -1.05
CA THR A 40 -1.07 -4.67 0.00
C THR A 40 -0.94 -5.50 1.28
N SER A 41 -1.96 -6.27 1.67
CA SER A 41 -1.90 -7.12 2.87
C SER A 41 -1.01 -8.36 2.70
N ASN A 42 -0.67 -8.72 1.46
CA ASN A 42 0.22 -9.85 1.14
C ASN A 42 1.67 -9.38 0.94
N VAL A 43 1.93 -8.08 1.10
CA VAL A 43 3.27 -7.49 1.02
C VAL A 43 3.75 -7.23 2.45
N MET A 44 4.66 -8.08 2.92
CA MET A 44 5.30 -7.94 4.22
C MET A 44 6.51 -7.01 4.10
N LEU A 45 6.77 -6.26 5.17
CA LEU A 45 7.94 -5.37 5.27
C LEU A 45 8.84 -5.84 6.41
N ASP A 46 10.14 -5.92 6.15
CA ASP A 46 11.11 -6.06 7.23
C ASP A 46 11.46 -4.71 7.88
N SER A 47 12.35 -4.72 8.88
CA SER A 47 12.76 -3.52 9.61
C SER A 47 13.48 -2.47 8.75
N GLN A 48 13.90 -2.83 7.53
CA GLN A 48 14.54 -1.93 6.58
C GLN A 48 13.60 -1.54 5.43
N TYR A 49 12.30 -1.79 5.55
CA TYR A 49 11.30 -1.54 4.52
C TYR A 49 11.56 -2.30 3.20
N ASN A 50 12.24 -3.45 3.25
CA ASN A 50 12.30 -4.32 2.08
C ASN A 50 10.98 -5.10 1.96
N ALA A 51 10.39 -5.09 0.76
CA ALA A 51 9.15 -5.79 0.48
C ALA A 51 9.39 -7.28 0.27
N ARG A 52 8.51 -8.11 0.84
CA ARG A 52 8.45 -9.56 0.65
C ARG A 52 7.03 -9.94 0.28
N LEU A 53 6.85 -10.54 -0.89
CA LEU A 53 5.55 -11.04 -1.33
C LEU A 53 5.28 -12.39 -0.65
N GLY A 54 4.15 -12.48 0.04
CA GLY A 54 3.69 -13.68 0.74
C GLY A 54 2.29 -14.11 0.31
N ASP A 55 1.77 -15.15 0.96
CA ASP A 55 0.46 -15.75 0.69
C ASP A 55 0.24 -16.21 -0.77
N PHE A 56 1.04 -17.19 -1.17
CA PHE A 56 0.88 -17.93 -2.43
C PHE A 56 -0.29 -18.94 -2.40
N GLY A 57 -1.09 -18.96 -1.32
CA GLY A 57 -2.12 -19.97 -1.06
C GLY A 57 -3.32 -19.89 -2.00
N LEU A 58 -3.53 -18.76 -2.67
CA LEU A 58 -4.64 -18.50 -3.59
C LEU A 58 -4.30 -18.74 -5.07
N ALA A 59 -3.15 -19.36 -5.36
CA ALA A 59 -2.77 -19.75 -6.71
C ALA A 59 -3.81 -20.66 -7.42
N ARG A 60 -4.88 -21.12 -6.74
CA ARG A 60 -5.89 -22.02 -7.29
C ARG A 60 -7.33 -21.47 -7.35
N ILE A 61 -7.81 -20.62 -6.44
CA ILE A 61 -9.24 -20.20 -6.42
C ILE A 61 -9.41 -18.78 -5.82
N GLY A 62 -9.88 -17.83 -6.64
CA GLY A 62 -10.35 -16.51 -6.21
C GLY A 62 -9.24 -15.50 -5.89
N GLY A 63 -9.46 -14.23 -6.25
CA GLY A 63 -8.62 -13.10 -5.85
C GLY A 63 -9.43 -12.04 -5.12
N THR A 64 -8.77 -10.96 -4.69
CA THR A 64 -9.40 -9.94 -3.84
C THR A 64 -10.11 -8.85 -4.67
N ILE A 65 -11.37 -8.56 -4.32
CA ILE A 65 -12.15 -7.45 -4.92
C ILE A 65 -11.37 -6.13 -4.80
N GLY A 66 -11.32 -5.38 -5.91
CA GLY A 66 -10.52 -4.16 -6.02
C GLY A 66 -9.09 -4.37 -6.53
N TYR A 67 -8.58 -5.62 -6.54
CA TYR A 67 -7.28 -6.00 -7.13
C TYR A 67 -7.43 -6.94 -8.33
N LEU A 68 -8.65 -7.39 -8.62
CA LEU A 68 -8.94 -8.28 -9.73
C LEU A 68 -9.09 -7.50 -11.05
N PRO A 69 -8.46 -7.98 -12.14
CA PRO A 69 -8.66 -7.38 -13.45
C PRO A 69 -10.06 -7.74 -14.01
N PRO A 70 -10.61 -6.95 -14.93
CA PRO A 70 -11.96 -7.17 -15.47
C PRO A 70 -12.13 -8.50 -16.21
N GLU A 71 -11.08 -9.00 -16.85
CA GLU A 71 -11.08 -10.30 -17.54
C GLU A 71 -11.12 -11.50 -16.58
N SER A 72 -11.06 -11.29 -15.27
CA SER A 72 -11.14 -12.35 -14.26
C SER A 72 -12.58 -12.85 -14.02
N PHE A 73 -13.59 -12.02 -14.29
CA PHE A 73 -15.00 -12.31 -13.98
C PHE A 73 -15.68 -13.43 -14.81
N PRO A 74 -15.33 -13.66 -16.09
CA PRO A 74 -15.86 -14.80 -16.83
C PRO A 74 -15.49 -16.13 -16.17
N LYS A 75 -16.43 -17.08 -16.08
CA LYS A 75 -16.24 -18.42 -15.45
C LYS A 75 -15.07 -19.25 -16.02
N ARG A 76 -14.56 -18.88 -17.19
CA ARG A 76 -13.48 -19.59 -17.91
C ARG A 76 -12.20 -18.75 -18.02
N SER A 77 -12.06 -17.71 -17.19
CA SER A 77 -10.86 -16.88 -17.18
C SER A 77 -9.64 -17.72 -16.81
N VAL A 78 -8.59 -17.60 -17.62
CA VAL A 78 -7.29 -18.24 -17.34
C VAL A 78 -6.40 -17.16 -16.78
N ALA A 79 -5.99 -17.32 -15.52
CA ALA A 79 -5.07 -16.39 -14.90
C ALA A 79 -3.75 -16.38 -15.67
N THR A 80 -3.26 -15.18 -16.00
CA THR A 80 -1.98 -14.96 -16.64
C THR A 80 -1.12 -14.06 -15.76
N ALA A 81 0.17 -13.90 -16.10
CA ALA A 81 1.04 -12.90 -15.47
C ALA A 81 0.43 -11.49 -15.46
N LYS A 82 -0.46 -11.16 -16.42
CA LYS A 82 -1.15 -9.86 -16.48
C LYS A 82 -2.11 -9.62 -15.32
N PHE A 83 -2.62 -10.67 -14.67
CA PHE A 83 -3.45 -10.52 -13.48
C PHE A 83 -2.63 -9.96 -12.31
N ASP A 84 -1.42 -10.48 -12.12
CA ASP A 84 -0.49 -9.98 -11.11
C ASP A 84 -0.04 -8.55 -11.43
N VAL A 85 0.19 -8.24 -12.71
CA VAL A 85 0.51 -6.87 -13.14
C VAL A 85 -0.62 -5.89 -12.84
N PHE A 86 -1.88 -6.30 -13.02
CA PHE A 86 -3.03 -5.48 -12.64
C PHE A 86 -3.08 -5.23 -11.13
N GLY A 87 -2.96 -6.29 -10.32
CA GLY A 87 -2.93 -6.18 -8.86
C GLY A 87 -1.77 -5.31 -8.36
N PHE A 88 -0.59 -5.44 -8.97
CA PHE A 88 0.56 -4.57 -8.75
C PHE A 88 0.23 -3.09 -9.04
N GLY A 89 -0.45 -2.81 -10.17
CA GLY A 89 -0.91 -1.46 -10.49
C GLY A 89 -1.80 -0.85 -9.41
N ILE A 90 -2.71 -1.65 -8.84
CA ILE A 90 -3.54 -1.21 -7.71
C ILE A 90 -2.68 -0.91 -6.48
N VAL A 91 -1.68 -1.75 -6.16
CA VAL A 91 -0.73 -1.48 -5.06
C VAL A 91 0.01 -0.15 -5.26
N VAL A 92 0.45 0.14 -6.50
CA VAL A 92 1.09 1.43 -6.83
C VAL A 92 0.12 2.59 -6.62
N LEU A 93 -1.12 2.49 -7.10
CA LEU A 93 -2.13 3.52 -6.91
C LEU A 93 -2.40 3.78 -5.41
N LYS A 94 -2.44 2.73 -4.59
CA LYS A 94 -2.55 2.86 -3.13
C LYS A 94 -1.33 3.54 -2.53
N ALA A 95 -0.12 3.17 -2.96
CA ALA A 95 1.11 3.78 -2.48
C ALA A 95 1.18 5.28 -2.82
N VAL A 96 0.71 5.69 -4.00
CA VAL A 96 0.72 7.10 -4.43
C VAL A 96 -0.40 7.91 -3.79
N SER A 97 -1.63 7.37 -3.79
CA SER A 97 -2.81 8.09 -3.29
C SER A 97 -2.95 8.04 -1.77
N GLY A 98 -2.46 6.97 -1.13
CA GLY A 98 -2.72 6.66 0.28
C GLY A 98 -4.16 6.21 0.59
N ARG A 99 -4.97 5.92 -0.44
CA ARG A 99 -6.34 5.42 -0.29
C ARG A 99 -6.39 3.89 -0.31
N LEU A 100 -7.49 3.33 0.22
CA LEU A 100 -7.79 1.90 0.08
C LEU A 100 -8.22 1.58 -1.36
N ALA A 101 -8.05 0.34 -1.81
CA ALA A 101 -8.48 -0.09 -3.14
C ALA A 101 -10.01 -0.03 -3.29
N VAL A 102 -10.71 -0.33 -2.19
CA VAL A 102 -12.15 -0.18 -2.00
C VAL A 102 -12.34 0.58 -0.70
N ASP A 103 -12.99 1.73 -0.75
CA ASP A 103 -13.16 2.62 0.40
C ASP A 103 -14.62 3.10 0.49
N LEU A 104 -15.40 2.47 1.36
CA LEU A 104 -16.84 2.70 1.50
C LEU A 104 -17.18 4.04 2.16
N ILE A 105 -16.18 4.76 2.71
CA ILE A 105 -16.38 6.09 3.30
C ILE A 105 -16.63 7.13 2.20
N PHE A 106 -16.11 6.89 0.99
CA PHE A 106 -16.26 7.81 -0.12
C PHE A 106 -17.58 7.58 -0.88
N PRO A 107 -18.19 8.62 -1.46
CA PRO A 107 -19.46 8.50 -2.16
C PRO A 107 -19.33 7.65 -3.42
N ASP A 108 -20.31 6.79 -3.71
CA ASP A 108 -20.45 5.82 -4.82
C ASP A 108 -19.29 5.77 -5.83
N LYS A 109 -19.20 6.79 -6.69
CA LYS A 109 -18.24 6.90 -7.78
C LYS A 109 -16.78 6.99 -7.32
N GLN A 110 -16.52 7.08 -6.03
CA GLN A 110 -15.19 7.18 -5.44
C GLN A 110 -14.83 5.97 -4.59
N ILE A 111 -15.73 5.00 -4.43
CA ILE A 111 -15.50 3.80 -3.61
C ILE A 111 -14.36 2.96 -4.19
N ILE A 112 -14.34 2.76 -5.50
CA ILE A 112 -13.29 2.00 -6.18
C ILE A 112 -12.16 2.96 -6.58
N LEU A 113 -10.96 2.71 -6.07
CA LEU A 113 -9.79 3.54 -6.31
C LEU A 113 -9.49 3.72 -7.79
N LEU A 114 -9.52 2.62 -8.55
CA LEU A 114 -9.23 2.65 -9.98
C LEU A 114 -10.22 3.53 -10.76
N ASP A 115 -11.52 3.40 -10.49
CA ASP A 115 -12.55 4.16 -11.19
C ASP A 115 -12.45 5.66 -10.89
N TRP A 116 -12.09 5.99 -9.65
CA TRP A 116 -11.83 7.36 -9.26
C TRP A 116 -10.60 7.94 -9.96
N ILE A 117 -9.46 7.22 -9.96
CA ILE A 117 -8.22 7.67 -10.62
C ILE A 117 -8.45 7.85 -12.12
N ARG A 118 -9.16 6.93 -12.77
CA ARG A 118 -9.49 7.03 -14.21
C ARG A 118 -10.29 8.29 -14.51
N ARG A 119 -11.32 8.58 -13.71
CA ARG A 119 -12.09 9.81 -13.87
C ARG A 119 -11.23 11.06 -13.73
N LEU A 120 -10.39 11.14 -12.69
CA LEU A 120 -9.49 12.29 -12.53
C LEU A 120 -8.53 12.43 -13.73
N SER A 121 -8.09 11.31 -14.31
CA SER A 121 -7.29 11.32 -15.54
C SER A 121 -8.09 11.86 -16.72
N ASP A 122 -9.32 11.40 -16.92
CA ASP A 122 -10.21 11.83 -18.02
C ASP A 122 -10.57 13.32 -17.91
N GLU A 123 -10.69 13.83 -16.67
CA GLU A 123 -10.96 15.25 -16.37
C GLU A 123 -9.69 16.13 -16.40
N GLY A 124 -8.49 15.55 -16.59
CA GLY A 124 -7.23 16.28 -16.58
C GLY A 124 -6.79 16.76 -15.19
N THR A 125 -7.37 16.22 -14.12
CA THR A 125 -7.16 16.62 -12.73
C THR A 125 -6.41 15.59 -11.89
N LEU A 126 -5.63 14.70 -12.53
CA LEU A 126 -4.92 13.59 -11.87
C LEU A 126 -4.05 14.01 -10.68
N LEU A 127 -3.52 15.24 -10.66
CA LEU A 127 -2.76 15.78 -9.53
C LEU A 127 -3.58 15.86 -8.23
N HIS A 128 -4.92 15.94 -8.31
CA HIS A 128 -5.80 15.85 -7.15
C HIS A 128 -5.80 14.47 -6.50
N ALA A 129 -5.30 13.43 -7.18
CA ALA A 129 -5.11 12.12 -6.59
C ALA A 129 -3.98 12.09 -5.54
N ARG A 130 -3.14 13.12 -5.47
CA ARG A 130 -1.99 13.24 -4.54
C ARG A 130 -2.41 13.47 -3.07
N VAL A 131 -3.64 13.12 -2.69
CA VAL A 131 -4.23 13.54 -1.43
C VAL A 131 -4.73 12.33 -0.65
N HIS A 132 -3.87 11.69 0.16
CA HIS A 132 -4.32 10.92 1.34
C HIS A 132 -3.23 10.36 2.27
N CYS A 133 -2.51 11.22 2.98
CA CYS A 133 -2.03 10.80 4.32
C CYS A 133 -2.28 11.89 5.35
N GLU A 134 -2.17 13.16 4.98
CA GLU A 134 -2.27 14.26 5.95
C GLU A 134 -3.71 14.73 6.26
N ARG A 135 -4.69 14.45 5.41
CA ARG A 135 -6.07 14.96 5.61
C ARG A 135 -6.92 14.06 6.51
N VAL A 136 -6.90 12.74 6.33
CA VAL A 136 -7.67 11.80 7.16
C VAL A 136 -6.99 11.40 8.47
N ALA A 137 -5.65 11.47 8.56
CA ALA A 137 -4.97 11.46 9.87
C ALA A 137 -5.40 12.64 10.75
N ARG A 138 -5.89 13.74 10.15
CA ARG A 138 -6.42 14.92 10.84
C ARG A 138 -7.91 14.80 11.21
N GLU A 139 -8.69 14.11 10.39
CA GLU A 139 -10.15 14.04 10.50
C GLU A 139 -10.66 12.79 11.25
N SER A 140 -9.95 11.65 11.16
CA SER A 140 -10.32 10.38 11.83
C SER A 140 -9.08 9.54 12.21
N PRO A 141 -8.33 9.90 13.26
CA PRO A 141 -7.08 9.22 13.66
C PRO A 141 -7.26 7.74 14.02
N ASP A 142 -8.43 7.37 14.55
CA ASP A 142 -8.74 6.02 15.01
C ASP A 142 -8.87 5.01 13.85
N TYR A 143 -9.14 5.48 12.63
CA TYR A 143 -9.43 4.61 11.49
C TYR A 143 -8.18 3.89 10.93
N TYR A 144 -6.99 4.49 11.10
CA TYR A 144 -5.71 3.91 10.66
C TYR A 144 -4.82 3.42 11.81
N GLY A 145 -5.29 3.46 13.05
CA GLY A 145 -4.52 3.04 14.23
C GLY A 145 -3.24 3.85 14.43
N ILE A 146 -3.30 5.18 14.23
CA ILE A 146 -2.18 6.09 14.50
C ILE A 146 -2.25 6.46 15.99
N ASP A 147 -1.44 5.79 16.82
CA ASP A 147 -1.22 6.23 18.21
C ASP A 147 -0.66 7.67 18.21
N GLN A 148 -1.36 8.60 18.85
CA GLN A 148 -0.84 9.97 19.01
C GLN A 148 0.40 9.94 19.92
N PRO A 149 1.50 10.63 19.57
CA PRO A 149 2.57 10.85 20.53
C PRO A 149 2.01 11.67 21.69
N ASP A 150 2.08 11.07 22.89
CA ASP A 150 1.62 11.68 24.14
C ASP A 150 2.36 13.01 24.38
N ARG A 151 1.67 14.13 24.12
CA ARG A 151 2.19 15.48 24.34
C ARG A 151 2.24 15.86 25.83
N THR A 152 1.88 14.97 26.76
CA THR A 152 1.78 15.30 28.18
C THR A 152 2.99 14.91 29.02
N LYS A 153 4.08 14.37 28.44
CA LYS A 153 5.33 14.18 29.18
C LYS A 153 6.31 15.34 28.95
N PRO A 154 6.55 16.21 29.95
CA PRO A 154 7.63 17.18 29.87
C PRO A 154 8.99 16.46 29.79
N SER A 155 9.83 16.91 28.85
CA SER A 155 11.20 16.47 28.67
C SER A 155 12.00 16.72 29.94
N THR A 156 12.39 15.64 30.63
CA THR A 156 13.39 15.73 31.70
C THR A 156 14.75 15.57 31.05
N THR A 157 15.42 16.68 30.79
CA THR A 157 16.86 16.72 30.50
C THR A 157 17.38 18.11 30.84
N ASP A 158 17.60 18.34 32.13
CA ASP A 158 18.61 19.28 32.61
C ASP A 158 19.44 18.53 33.65
N VAL A 159 20.47 17.81 33.18
CA VAL A 159 21.54 17.34 34.04
C VAL A 159 22.53 18.51 34.12
N ASN A 160 22.40 19.29 35.18
CA ASN A 160 23.31 20.39 35.48
C ASN A 160 24.66 19.79 35.91
N VAL A 161 25.64 19.78 35.00
CA VAL A 161 27.03 19.48 35.30
C VAL A 161 27.75 20.81 35.43
N GLY A 162 28.04 21.22 36.66
CA GLY A 162 28.81 22.42 36.93
C GLY A 162 28.96 22.64 38.42
N ASP A 163 30.10 22.17 38.94
CA ASP A 163 30.90 22.77 40.03
C ASP A 163 31.33 21.76 41.10
N THR A 164 32.52 21.21 40.88
CA THR A 164 33.36 20.65 41.93
C THR A 164 34.81 21.01 41.63
N THR A 165 35.37 21.97 42.37
CA THR A 165 36.78 22.00 42.81
C THR A 165 36.99 23.17 43.79
N PRO A 166 37.99 23.05 44.69
CA PRO A 166 37.81 22.92 46.13
C PRO A 166 37.73 24.22 46.92
#